data_AF-A0A7W9UHY5-F1
#
_entry.id   AF-A0A7W9UHY5-F1
#
_cell.length_a   1.000
_cell.length_b   1.000
_cell.length_c   1.000
_cell.angle_alpha   90.00
_cell.angle_beta   90.00
_cell.angle_gamma   90.00
#
_symmetry.space_group_name_H-M   'P 1'
#
loop_
_entity.id
_entity.type
_entity.pdbx_description
1 polymer ?
#
loop_
_entity_poly.entity_id
_entity_poly.type
_entity_poly.pdbx_seq_one_letter_code
_entity_poly.pdbx_strand_id
1 'polypeptide(L)' 'MLPDDWVERLIVGMLFTVSAVGVYMLTGAMLSALLVGLLVAVVAIGVVTQL' A
#
# COMPACT_ATOMS: atom_id res chain seq x y z
N MET A 1 12.48 -9.03 -3.75
CA MET A 1 11.43 -9.78 -4.47
C MET A 1 10.39 -8.75 -4.85
N LEU A 2 10.60 -8.07 -5.99
CA LEU A 2 9.58 -7.17 -6.51
C LEU A 2 8.57 -8.05 -7.26
N PRO A 3 7.30 -7.65 -7.32
CA PRO A 3 6.34 -8.35 -8.15
C PRO A 3 6.82 -8.38 -9.60
N ASP A 4 7.03 -9.57 -10.13
CA ASP A 4 7.42 -9.77 -11.53
C ASP A 4 6.25 -9.42 -12.48
N ASP A 5 5.01 -9.50 -11.97
CA ASP A 5 3.81 -9.19 -12.73
C ASP A 5 3.37 -7.72 -12.62
N TRP A 6 3.04 -7.13 -13.78
CA TRP A 6 2.58 -5.73 -13.87
C TRP A 6 1.27 -5.48 -13.09
N VAL A 7 0.39 -6.48 -13.05
CA VAL A 7 -0.89 -6.45 -12.31
C VAL A 7 -0.65 -6.36 -10.82
N GLU A 8 0.32 -7.11 -10.31
CA GLU A 8 0.62 -7.16 -8.89
C GLU A 8 1.17 -5.81 -8.38
N ARG A 9 2.02 -5.15 -9.17
CA ARG A 9 2.47 -3.77 -8.88
C ARG A 9 1.30 -2.78 -8.89
N LEU A 10 0.34 -2.95 -9.81
CA LEU A 10 -0.86 -2.12 -9.86
C LEU A 10 -1.70 -2.27 -8.59
N ILE A 11 -1.91 -3.50 -8.12
CA ILE A 11 -2.69 -3.80 -6.90
C ILE A 11 -2.00 -3.18 -5.68
N VAL A 12 -0.71 -3.45 -5.48
CA VAL A 12 0.06 -2.91 -4.34
C VAL A 12 0.06 -1.38 -4.37
N GLY A 13 0.25 -0.79 -5.56
CA GLY A 13 0.21 0.67 -5.74
C GLY A 13 -1.15 1.27 -5.40
N MET A 14 -2.24 0.69 -5.91
CA MET A 14 -3.61 1.13 -5.62
C MET A 14 -3.94 1.05 -4.14
N LEU A 15 -3.62 -0.07 -3.47
CA LEU A 15 -3.89 -0.25 -2.05
C LEU A 15 -3.07 0.72 -1.19
N PHE A 16 -1.80 0.93 -1.52
CA PHE A 16 -0.98 1.95 -0.88
C PHE A 16 -1.63 3.34 -1.01
N THR A 17 -2.00 3.73 -2.23
CA THR A 17 -2.58 5.05 -2.51
C THR A 17 -3.90 5.24 -1.78
N VAL A 18 -4.84 4.31 -1.89
CA VAL A 18 -6.17 4.45 -1.27
C VAL A 18 -6.06 4.48 0.25
N SER A 19 -5.17 3.66 0.83
CA SER A 19 -4.94 3.62 2.27
C SER A 19 -4.29 4.92 2.77
N ALA A 20 -3.22 5.36 2.12
CA ALA A 20 -2.53 6.60 2.51
C ALA A 20 -3.46 7.81 2.38
N VAL A 21 -4.22 7.92 1.29
CA VAL A 21 -5.18 9.00 1.09
C VAL A 21 -6.29 8.96 2.14
N GLY A 22 -6.85 7.78 2.43
CA GLY A 22 -7.90 7.63 3.45
C GLY A 22 -7.42 8.07 4.83
N VAL A 23 -6.24 7.62 5.27
CA VAL A 23 -5.66 8.01 6.56
C VAL A 23 -5.32 9.50 6.59
N TYR A 24 -4.77 10.05 5.51
CA TYR A 24 -4.47 11.47 5.42
C TYR A 24 -5.73 12.33 5.53
N MET A 25 -6.81 11.96 4.83
CA MET A 25 -8.07 12.69 4.87
C MET A 25 -8.72 12.66 6.26
N LEU A 26 -8.57 11.56 7.00
CA LEU A 26 -9.16 11.40 8.34
C LEU A 26 -8.35 12.07 9.45
N THR A 27 -7.03 12.17 9.29
CA THR A 27 -6.12 12.59 10.37
C THR A 27 -5.39 13.90 10.10
N GLY A 28 -5.30 14.32 8.84
CA GLY A 28 -4.44 15.42 8.38
C GLY A 28 -2.94 15.14 8.48
N ALA A 29 -2.52 13.96 8.97
CA ALA A 29 -1.15 13.65 9.30
C ALA A 29 -0.42 12.92 8.16
N MET A 30 0.33 13.68 7.36
CA MET A 30 1.07 13.17 6.18
C MET A 30 2.02 12.00 6.50
N LEU A 31 2.82 12.13 7.57
CA LEU A 31 3.81 11.10 7.93
C LEU A 31 3.12 9.81 8.38
N SER A 32 2.09 9.91 9.22
CA SER A 32 1.32 8.75 9.67
C SER A 32 0.60 8.06 8.52
N ALA A 33 0.02 8.84 7.61
CA ALA A 33 -0.63 8.33 6.40
C ALA A 33 0.32 7.53 5.51
N LEU A 34 1.53 8.02 5.29
CA LEU A 34 2.56 7.30 4.52
C LEU A 34 3.01 6.02 5.21
N LEU A 35 3.21 6.04 6.54
CA LEU A 35 3.60 4.84 7.29
C LEU A 35 2.51 3.76 7.25
N VAL A 36 1.24 4.13 7.37
CA VAL A 36 0.13 3.18 7.25
C VAL A 36 -0.01 2.68 5.82
N GLY A 37 0.09 3.55 4.81
CA GLY A 37 0.12 3.13 3.41
C GLY A 37 1.24 2.12 3.14
N LEU A 38 2.45 2.38 3.66
CA LEU A 38 3.60 1.49 3.54
C LEU A 38 3.34 0.13 4.19
N LEU A 39 2.75 0.11 5.39
CA LEU A 39 2.33 -1.12 6.07
C LEU A 39 1.40 -1.94 5.17
N VAL A 40 0.38 -1.30 4.59
CA VAL A 40 -0.57 -1.96 3.67
C VAL A 40 0.12 -2.47 2.42
N ALA A 41 1.09 -1.73 1.86
CA ALA A 41 1.87 -2.21 0.71
C ALA A 41 2.64 -3.49 1.03
N VAL A 42 3.26 -3.59 2.22
CA VAL A 42 3.96 -4.81 2.64
C VAL A 42 2.99 -5.99 2.79
N VAL A 43 1.84 -5.77 3.42
CA VAL A 43 0.80 -6.80 3.56
C VAL A 43 0.29 -7.25 2.19
N ALA A 44 0.02 -6.31 1.29
CA ALA A 44 -0.44 -6.60 -0.06
C ALA A 44 0.58 -7.43 -0.85
N ILE A 45 1.88 -7.11 -0.74
CA ILE A 45 2.93 -7.93 -1.35
C ILE A 45 2.87 -9.36 -0.84
N GLY A 46 2.80 -9.57 0.49
CA GLY A 46 2.70 -10.92 1.05
C GLY A 46 1.47 -11.69 0.56
N VAL A 47 0.31 -11.03 0.51
CA VAL A 47 -0.93 -11.64 0.03
C VAL A 47 -0.87 -12.00 -1.45
N VAL A 48 -0.37 -11.12 -2.33
CA VAL A 48 -0.40 -11.39 -3.77
C VAL A 48 0.69 -12.37 -4.20
N THR A 49 1.88 -12.27 -3.61
CA THR A 49 2.97 -13.23 -3.88
C THR A 49 2.74 -14.60 -3.23
N GLN A 50 1.71 -14.75 -2.39
CA GLN A 50 1.44 -15.95 -1.60
C GLN A 50 2.68 -16.40 -0.79
N LEU A 51 3.43 -15.43 -0.26
CA LEU A 51 4.54 -15.63 0.69
C LEU A 51 4.03 -16.19 2.02
#